data_AF-K2ELW6-F1
#
_entry.id   AF-K2ELW6-F1
#
_cell.length_a   1.000
_cell.length_b   1.000
_cell.length_c   1.000
_cell.angle_alpha   90.00
_cell.angle_beta   90.00
_cell.angle_gamma   90.00
#
_symmetry.space_group_name_H-M   'P 1'
#
loop_
_entity.id
_entity.type
_entity.pdbx_description
1 polymer ?
#
loop_
_entity_poly.entity_id
_entity_poly.type
_entity_poly.pdbx_seq_one_letter_code
_entity_poly.pdbx_strand_id
1 'polypeptide(L)'
;MNLEFKHKRKKWPWFLFIVFVVVFGLGFYAYSFVKNFTPVKLLQSDFVKQQIIKQVGEDNAEIINFLPDLLGFSEPKTYLLLFLNNTELRPGGGFIGSYATLQLNQGQTNLLQMGGTENINTSSSGSGAPQIILDKLNVDKWYFRDSNWSPDFVISSEKTLEFYKNGNNLGANEISGVIGITTDVLEGLMKITGPFTIDGINFTSDNVIEKLEYEVEYGYQNRDIAFTERKDIMEVFFISLMDHLKNDLFSNLDNYKVLVDTLLKEKNIVIYSLTSDLAKILKENNWSGQMAETSGDYLMWVDANLAALKTDRVIKRDLNYTLVFDKNKYKAIASTTYTHSGSFDWRTTNYLSYTRVYVPTGSELISAKVGDKTWIRDAKDNTFGVDTGIENGKKWFGVYFSIEPGNKKTISFEYSLPDSIIDNVKNKSYNLSIQKQIGSNNTDLTIHLEFDKTNIVSAIPAEEELKWGDRNYDFETALIEDLNFEIKF
;
A
#
# COMPACT_ATOMS: atom_id res chain seq x y z
N MET A 1 25.66 77.27 -62.84
CA MET A 1 24.87 76.84 -61.66
C MET A 1 25.07 75.34 -61.52
N ASN A 2 25.96 74.89 -60.63
CA ASN A 2 26.24 73.47 -60.41
C ASN A 2 25.06 72.84 -59.66
N LEU A 3 24.38 71.87 -60.27
CA LEU A 3 23.39 71.03 -59.60
C LEU A 3 24.12 69.86 -58.93
N GLU A 4 24.51 70.02 -57.66
CA GLU A 4 24.90 68.90 -56.80
C GLU A 4 23.66 68.03 -56.50
N PHE A 5 23.55 66.88 -57.16
CA PHE A 5 22.61 65.85 -56.74
C PHE A 5 23.13 65.17 -55.46
N LYS A 6 22.66 65.64 -54.30
CA LYS A 6 22.80 64.91 -53.04
C LYS A 6 22.02 63.60 -53.14
N HIS A 7 22.68 62.49 -53.46
CA HIS A 7 22.08 61.16 -53.39
C HIS A 7 21.64 60.90 -51.94
N LYS A 8 20.34 61.02 -51.65
CA LYS A 8 19.76 60.51 -50.40
C LYS A 8 20.06 59.01 -50.35
N ARG A 9 20.97 58.59 -49.47
CA ARG A 9 21.23 57.17 -49.19
C ARG A 9 19.88 56.52 -48.87
N LYS A 10 19.42 55.62 -49.76
CA LYS A 10 18.17 54.88 -49.57
C LYS A 10 18.32 54.10 -48.27
N LYS A 11 17.50 54.40 -47.25
CA LYS A 11 17.54 53.73 -45.93
C LYS A 11 16.86 52.37 -45.92
N TRP A 12 16.10 52.05 -46.96
CA TRP A 12 15.32 50.82 -47.08
C TRP A 12 16.16 49.51 -47.13
N PRO A 13 17.36 49.45 -47.74
CA PRO A 13 18.22 48.27 -47.65
C PRO A 13 18.68 47.96 -46.22
N TRP A 14 18.92 48.98 -45.40
CA TRP A 14 19.26 48.81 -43.98
C TRP A 14 18.05 48.35 -43.15
N PHE A 15 16.87 48.87 -43.46
CA PHE A 15 15.63 48.39 -42.84
C PHE A 15 15.36 46.92 -43.19
N LEU A 16 15.48 46.53 -44.47
CA LEU A 16 15.34 45.15 -44.90
C LEU A 16 16.39 44.23 -44.29
N PHE A 17 17.64 44.69 -44.15
CA PHE A 17 18.70 43.94 -43.48
C PHE A 17 18.40 43.72 -41.99
N ILE A 18 17.91 44.75 -41.28
CA ILE A 18 17.51 44.63 -39.87
C ILE A 18 16.33 43.65 -39.73
N VAL A 19 15.31 43.76 -40.58
CA VAL A 19 14.17 42.82 -40.60
C VAL A 19 14.64 41.40 -40.85
N PHE A 20 15.55 41.19 -41.81
CA PHE A 20 16.13 39.88 -42.10
C PHE A 20 16.89 39.32 -40.89
N VAL A 21 17.73 40.12 -40.24
CA VAL A 21 18.48 39.69 -39.04
C VAL A 21 17.54 39.35 -37.88
N VAL A 22 16.47 40.11 -37.68
CA VAL A 22 15.47 39.84 -36.63
C VAL A 22 14.70 38.55 -36.94
N VAL A 23 14.20 38.37 -38.16
CA VAL A 23 13.45 37.16 -38.55
C VAL A 23 14.35 35.94 -38.53
N PHE A 24 15.59 36.04 -39.03
CA PHE A 24 16.55 34.95 -38.99
C PHE A 24 17.00 34.64 -37.56
N GLY A 25 17.21 35.66 -36.72
CA GLY A 25 17.54 35.51 -35.31
C GLY A 25 16.41 34.85 -34.52
N LEU A 26 15.15 35.26 -34.75
CA LEU A 26 13.97 34.62 -34.16
C LEU A 26 13.77 33.19 -34.68
N GLY A 27 14.00 32.95 -35.97
CA GLY A 27 13.95 31.62 -36.57
C GLY A 27 15.04 30.69 -36.05
N PHE A 28 16.27 31.19 -35.89
CA PHE A 28 17.38 30.46 -35.29
C PHE A 28 17.17 30.22 -33.80
N TYR A 29 16.63 31.19 -33.07
CA TYR A 29 16.24 31.03 -31.67
C TYR A 29 15.13 29.99 -31.53
N ALA A 30 14.08 30.04 -32.34
CA ALA A 30 13.00 29.06 -32.35
C ALA A 30 13.51 27.66 -32.74
N TYR A 31 14.35 27.55 -33.77
CA TYR A 31 14.99 26.30 -34.17
C TYR A 31 15.90 25.73 -33.07
N SER A 32 16.74 26.57 -32.46
CA SER A 32 17.61 26.20 -31.34
C SER A 32 16.80 25.82 -30.11
N PHE A 33 15.72 26.54 -29.82
CA PHE A 33 14.77 26.25 -28.75
C PHE A 33 14.13 24.89 -28.97
N VAL A 34 13.50 24.65 -30.13
CA VAL A 34 12.87 23.36 -30.49
C VAL A 34 13.87 22.22 -30.49
N LYS A 35 15.08 22.41 -31.04
CA LYS A 35 16.13 21.38 -31.06
C LYS A 35 16.67 21.04 -29.67
N ASN A 36 16.67 22.02 -28.76
CA ASN A 36 17.11 21.83 -27.38
C ASN A 36 15.98 21.49 -26.41
N PHE A 37 14.73 21.49 -26.88
CA PHE A 37 13.53 21.19 -26.09
C PHE A 37 13.36 19.68 -25.99
N THR A 38 13.59 19.12 -24.82
CA THR A 38 13.29 17.72 -24.51
C THR A 38 12.11 17.66 -23.54
N PRO A 39 11.27 16.61 -23.58
CA PRO A 39 10.22 16.41 -22.59
C PRO A 39 10.75 16.49 -21.13
N VAL A 40 11.99 16.04 -20.91
CA VAL A 40 12.70 16.17 -19.62
C VAL A 40 12.85 17.62 -19.19
N LYS A 41 13.37 18.49 -20.07
CA LYS A 41 13.54 19.93 -19.78
C LYS A 41 12.20 20.65 -19.63
N LEU A 42 11.16 20.20 -20.34
CA LEU A 42 9.81 20.71 -20.17
C LEU A 42 9.26 20.36 -18.78
N LEU A 43 9.30 19.08 -18.39
CA LEU A 43 8.85 18.62 -17.06
C LEU A 43 9.68 19.24 -15.92
N GLN A 44 10.96 19.51 -16.16
CA GLN A 44 11.84 20.15 -15.19
C GLN A 44 11.74 21.68 -15.17
N SER A 45 11.01 22.31 -16.09
CA SER A 45 10.87 23.76 -16.10
C SER A 45 10.04 24.25 -14.92
N ASP A 46 10.43 25.39 -14.31
CA ASP A 46 9.72 25.95 -13.14
C ASP A 46 8.25 26.21 -13.44
N PHE A 47 7.92 26.65 -14.66
CA PHE A 47 6.54 26.87 -15.08
C PHE A 47 5.72 25.57 -15.02
N VAL A 48 6.21 24.49 -15.63
CA VAL A 48 5.50 23.21 -15.64
C VAL A 48 5.44 22.61 -14.24
N LYS A 49 6.55 22.64 -13.49
CA LYS A 49 6.56 22.20 -12.09
C LYS A 49 5.52 22.95 -11.26
N GLN A 50 5.42 24.28 -11.38
CA GLN A 50 4.42 25.07 -10.66
C GLN A 50 2.98 24.72 -11.08
N GLN A 51 2.73 24.45 -12.36
CA GLN A 51 1.40 23.98 -12.80
C GLN A 51 1.08 22.59 -12.23
N ILE A 52 2.05 21.67 -12.24
CA ILE A 52 1.88 20.33 -11.67
C ILE A 52 1.69 20.45 -10.14
N ILE A 53 2.47 21.25 -9.43
CA ILE A 53 2.30 21.49 -7.97
C ILE A 53 0.92 22.03 -7.69
N LYS A 54 0.45 23.02 -8.46
CA LYS A 54 -0.90 23.57 -8.30
C LYS A 54 -2.00 22.52 -8.49
N GLN A 55 -1.78 21.56 -9.39
CA GLN A 55 -2.70 20.46 -9.61
C GLN A 55 -2.56 19.33 -8.58
N VAL A 56 -1.34 18.99 -8.14
CA VAL A 56 -1.01 17.84 -7.28
C VAL A 56 -1.05 18.19 -5.78
N GLY A 57 -1.05 19.47 -5.43
CA GLY A 57 -1.02 19.97 -4.05
C GLY A 57 0.40 20.28 -3.59
N GLU A 58 0.55 21.30 -2.73
CA GLU A 58 1.86 21.74 -2.22
C GLU A 58 2.54 20.69 -1.35
N ASP A 59 1.75 19.90 -0.61
CA ASP A 59 2.24 18.82 0.27
C ASP A 59 3.03 17.74 -0.49
N ASN A 60 2.76 17.60 -1.80
CA ASN A 60 3.40 16.63 -2.68
C ASN A 60 4.40 17.27 -3.64
N ALA A 61 4.85 18.51 -3.40
CA ALA A 61 5.74 19.21 -4.32
C ALA A 61 7.08 18.49 -4.53
N GLU A 62 7.55 17.73 -3.54
CA GLU A 62 8.83 17.03 -3.60
C GLU A 62 8.82 15.87 -4.61
N ILE A 63 7.74 15.08 -4.71
CA ILE A 63 7.69 13.93 -5.64
C ILE A 63 7.72 14.38 -7.11
N ILE A 64 7.27 15.60 -7.41
CA ILE A 64 7.29 16.18 -8.76
C ILE A 64 8.73 16.31 -9.28
N ASN A 65 9.71 16.53 -8.38
CA ASN A 65 11.11 16.58 -8.77
C ASN A 65 11.65 15.21 -9.23
N PHE A 66 11.04 14.13 -8.75
CA PHE A 66 11.41 12.76 -9.09
C PHE A 66 10.58 12.18 -10.24
N LEU A 67 9.47 12.83 -10.62
CA LEU A 67 8.60 12.35 -11.69
C LEU A 67 9.34 12.08 -13.02
N PRO A 68 10.29 12.93 -13.48
CA PRO A 68 11.07 12.59 -14.67
C PRO A 68 11.90 11.31 -14.52
N ASP A 69 12.50 11.10 -13.35
CA ASP A 69 13.29 9.89 -13.08
C ASP A 69 12.39 8.66 -12.99
N LEU A 70 11.26 8.75 -12.26
CA LEU A 70 10.24 7.70 -12.15
C LEU A 70 9.69 7.25 -13.52
N LEU A 71 9.49 8.19 -14.43
CA LEU A 71 8.99 7.94 -15.78
C LEU A 71 10.10 7.52 -16.76
N GLY A 72 11.34 7.37 -16.28
CA GLY A 72 12.48 6.92 -17.07
C GLY A 72 12.97 7.90 -18.11
N PHE A 73 12.88 9.21 -17.84
CA PHE A 73 13.38 10.25 -18.75
C PHE A 73 14.91 10.42 -18.70
N SER A 74 15.53 10.05 -17.57
CA SER A 74 17.00 10.02 -17.41
C SER A 74 17.58 8.72 -17.97
N GLU A 75 17.01 7.59 -17.53
CA GLU A 75 17.34 6.22 -17.92
C GLU A 75 16.08 5.34 -17.78
N PRO A 76 15.96 4.22 -18.50
CA PRO A 76 14.82 3.32 -18.33
C PRO A 76 14.70 2.83 -16.88
N LYS A 77 13.51 2.94 -16.28
CA LYS A 77 13.21 2.40 -14.95
C LYS A 77 12.34 1.16 -15.07
N THR A 78 12.69 0.11 -14.34
CA THR A 78 11.90 -1.13 -14.32
C THR A 78 11.24 -1.30 -12.96
N TYR A 79 9.96 -1.64 -12.91
CA TYR A 79 9.19 -1.82 -11.69
C TYR A 79 8.59 -3.21 -11.66
N LEU A 80 8.68 -3.88 -10.51
CA LEU A 80 7.93 -5.10 -10.25
C LEU A 80 6.61 -4.72 -9.58
N LEU A 81 5.51 -4.97 -10.27
CA LEU A 81 4.15 -4.79 -9.79
C LEU A 81 3.64 -6.10 -9.19
N LEU A 82 3.21 -6.05 -7.93
CA LEU A 82 2.59 -7.17 -7.22
C LEU A 82 1.09 -6.92 -7.10
N PHE A 83 0.28 -7.86 -7.59
CA PHE A 83 -1.16 -7.84 -7.40
C PHE A 83 -1.50 -8.53 -6.09
N LEU A 84 -1.68 -7.74 -5.04
CA LEU A 84 -1.94 -8.18 -3.68
C LEU A 84 -3.44 -8.48 -3.53
N ASN A 85 -3.86 -9.74 -3.72
CA ASN A 85 -5.26 -10.09 -3.55
C ASN A 85 -5.67 -10.01 -2.07
N ASN A 86 -6.22 -8.87 -1.65
CA ASN A 86 -6.65 -8.61 -0.29
C ASN A 86 -7.99 -9.28 0.09
N THR A 87 -8.64 -9.98 -0.85
CA THR A 87 -9.73 -10.92 -0.51
C THR A 87 -9.20 -12.26 0.02
N GLU A 88 -7.89 -12.52 -0.14
CA GLU A 88 -7.14 -13.60 0.49
C GLU A 88 -5.93 -12.99 1.23
N LEU A 89 -6.21 -12.41 2.40
CA LEU A 89 -5.28 -11.50 3.06
C LEU A 89 -3.97 -12.19 3.50
N ARG A 90 -2.86 -11.49 3.31
CA ARG A 90 -1.54 -11.81 3.86
C ARG A 90 -1.04 -10.60 4.65
N PRO A 91 -0.06 -10.78 5.56
CA PRO A 91 0.46 -9.68 6.38
C PRO A 91 0.86 -8.44 5.58
N GLY A 92 1.57 -8.62 4.47
CA GLY A 92 1.98 -7.54 3.56
C GLY A 92 0.98 -7.16 2.48
N GLY A 93 -0.32 -7.41 2.67
CA GLY A 93 -1.39 -6.79 1.87
C GLY A 93 -2.36 -7.71 1.15
N GLY A 94 -2.00 -8.98 0.94
CA GLY A 94 -2.82 -9.90 0.16
C GLY A 94 -1.98 -10.99 -0.49
N PHE A 95 -2.63 -12.06 -0.94
CA PHE A 95 -1.96 -13.14 -1.64
C PHE A 95 -1.39 -12.67 -2.98
N ILE A 96 -0.11 -12.94 -3.24
CA ILE A 96 0.54 -12.59 -4.51
C ILE A 96 0.24 -13.73 -5.50
N GLY A 97 -0.92 -13.65 -6.13
CA GLY A 97 -1.34 -14.60 -7.16
C GLY A 97 -0.67 -14.32 -8.50
N SER A 98 -0.48 -13.04 -8.82
CA SER A 98 0.06 -12.58 -10.11
C SER A 98 1.03 -11.42 -9.90
N TYR A 99 1.86 -11.18 -10.91
CA TYR A 99 2.79 -10.05 -10.95
C TYR A 99 2.93 -9.51 -12.37
N ALA A 100 3.47 -8.31 -12.51
CA ALA A 100 3.92 -7.76 -13.79
C ALA A 100 5.26 -7.04 -13.63
N THR A 101 6.08 -7.06 -14.67
CA THR A 101 7.32 -6.30 -14.75
C THR A 101 7.16 -5.25 -15.84
N LEU A 102 7.18 -3.99 -15.43
CA LEU A 102 6.93 -2.83 -16.29
C LEU A 102 8.21 -2.04 -16.44
N GLN A 103 8.56 -1.68 -17.67
CA GLN A 103 9.64 -0.74 -17.95
C GLN A 103 9.05 0.60 -18.40
N LEU A 104 9.47 1.68 -17.75
CA LEU A 104 9.19 3.05 -18.16
C LEU A 104 10.44 3.63 -18.83
N ASN A 105 10.29 4.09 -20.07
CA ASN A 105 11.34 4.73 -20.82
C ASN A 105 10.79 6.00 -21.48
N GLN A 106 11.22 7.16 -21.02
CA GLN A 106 10.76 8.47 -21.49
C GLN A 106 9.22 8.62 -21.45
N GLY A 107 8.60 8.14 -20.38
CA GLY A 107 7.15 8.15 -20.19
C GLY A 107 6.40 7.06 -20.98
N GLN A 108 7.07 6.25 -21.79
CA GLN A 108 6.46 5.10 -22.46
C GLN A 108 6.50 3.89 -21.55
N THR A 109 5.35 3.29 -21.30
CA THR A 109 5.22 2.04 -20.55
C THR A 109 5.33 0.84 -21.47
N ASN A 110 6.27 -0.05 -21.17
CA ASN A 110 6.45 -1.34 -21.83
C ASN A 110 6.23 -2.47 -20.82
N LEU A 111 5.31 -3.39 -21.12
CA LEU A 111 5.11 -4.59 -20.32
C LEU A 111 6.17 -5.62 -20.73
N LEU A 112 7.13 -5.90 -19.85
CA LEU A 112 8.17 -6.89 -20.11
C LEU A 112 7.61 -8.31 -19.92
N GLN A 113 6.87 -8.51 -18.81
CA GLN A 113 6.31 -9.79 -18.44
C GLN A 113 5.09 -9.58 -17.54
N MET A 114 4.07 -10.41 -17.69
CA MET A 114 3.02 -10.60 -16.71
C MET A 114 2.81 -12.11 -16.50
N GLY A 115 2.39 -12.53 -15.31
CA GLY A 115 2.12 -13.94 -15.08
C GLY A 115 1.70 -14.29 -13.68
N GLY A 116 1.31 -15.56 -13.52
CA GLY A 116 1.03 -16.16 -12.23
C GLY A 116 2.29 -16.54 -11.47
N THR A 117 2.24 -16.52 -10.14
CA THR A 117 3.37 -16.89 -9.29
C THR A 117 3.74 -18.38 -9.36
N GLU A 118 2.86 -19.22 -9.89
CA GLU A 118 3.15 -20.61 -10.26
C GLU A 118 4.18 -20.74 -11.40
N ASN A 119 4.36 -19.70 -12.22
CA ASN A 119 5.32 -19.68 -13.32
C ASN A 119 6.73 -19.27 -12.84
N ILE A 120 6.86 -18.80 -11.60
CA ILE A 120 8.16 -18.51 -10.99
C ILE A 120 8.81 -19.83 -10.57
N ASN A 121 10.06 -20.01 -11.00
CA ASN A 121 10.80 -21.25 -10.76
C ASN A 121 10.89 -21.58 -9.26
N THR A 122 10.41 -22.76 -8.84
CA THR A 122 10.42 -23.19 -7.44
C THR A 122 11.84 -23.37 -6.86
N SER A 123 12.87 -23.43 -7.70
CA SER A 123 14.27 -23.37 -7.24
C SER A 123 14.65 -22.02 -6.63
N SER A 124 13.87 -20.96 -6.92
CA SER A 124 14.08 -19.63 -6.33
C SER A 124 13.50 -19.48 -4.92
N SER A 125 12.70 -20.45 -4.48
CA SER A 125 12.04 -20.45 -3.18
C SER A 125 13.06 -20.67 -2.06
N GLY A 126 12.98 -19.82 -1.04
CA GLY A 126 13.92 -19.81 0.08
C GLY A 126 13.68 -20.93 1.09
N SER A 127 14.74 -21.29 1.82
CA SER A 127 14.62 -21.98 3.10
C SER A 127 14.24 -20.98 4.21
N GLY A 128 13.80 -21.48 5.37
CA GLY A 128 13.50 -20.62 6.52
C GLY A 128 12.15 -19.91 6.45
N ALA A 129 11.15 -20.50 5.77
CA ALA A 129 9.78 -20.05 5.92
C ALA A 129 9.37 -20.09 7.40
N PRO A 130 8.59 -19.11 7.89
CA PRO A 130 7.90 -19.23 9.17
C PRO A 130 7.17 -20.57 9.28
N GLN A 131 7.34 -21.26 10.41
CA GLN A 131 6.83 -22.63 10.58
C GLN A 131 5.32 -22.74 10.31
N ILE A 132 4.55 -21.71 10.68
CA ILE A 132 3.11 -21.64 10.44
C ILE A 132 2.76 -21.70 8.94
N ILE A 133 3.60 -21.14 8.05
CA ILE A 133 3.41 -21.25 6.59
C ILE A 133 3.55 -22.71 6.17
N LEU A 134 4.64 -23.37 6.59
CA LEU A 134 4.93 -24.76 6.26
C LEU A 134 3.80 -25.68 6.72
N ASP A 135 3.39 -25.53 7.98
CA ASP A 135 2.41 -26.39 8.63
C ASP A 135 0.99 -26.20 8.08
N LYS A 136 0.56 -24.95 7.84
CA LYS A 136 -0.84 -24.63 7.52
C LYS A 136 -1.11 -24.60 6.03
N LEU A 137 -0.14 -24.22 5.20
CA LEU A 137 -0.28 -24.29 3.75
C LEU A 137 0.19 -25.62 3.17
N ASN A 138 0.74 -26.51 4.00
CA ASN A 138 1.28 -27.81 3.58
C ASN A 138 2.33 -27.66 2.46
N VAL A 139 3.30 -26.78 2.70
CA VAL A 139 4.39 -26.45 1.77
C VAL A 139 5.73 -26.74 2.42
N ASP A 140 6.76 -26.98 1.60
CA ASP A 140 8.10 -27.36 2.04
C ASP A 140 9.12 -26.21 2.04
N LYS A 141 8.76 -25.08 1.41
CA LYS A 141 9.63 -23.92 1.19
C LYS A 141 8.89 -22.61 1.34
N TRP A 142 9.65 -21.52 1.41
CA TRP A 142 9.11 -20.17 1.32
C TRP A 142 9.00 -19.76 -0.15
N TYR A 143 7.77 -19.78 -0.66
CA TYR A 143 7.49 -19.46 -2.06
C TYR A 143 7.28 -17.96 -2.30
N PHE A 144 7.51 -17.52 -3.54
CA PHE A 144 7.31 -16.13 -3.98
C PHE A 144 5.94 -15.55 -3.61
N ARG A 145 4.88 -16.36 -3.77
CA ARG A 145 3.49 -15.96 -3.46
C ARG A 145 3.24 -15.54 -2.01
N ASP A 146 4.09 -15.97 -1.09
CA ASP A 146 4.03 -15.69 0.34
C ASP A 146 5.25 -14.88 0.81
N SER A 147 6.02 -14.29 -0.11
CA SER A 147 7.20 -13.47 0.21
C SER A 147 6.86 -12.22 1.02
N ASN A 148 5.60 -11.79 1.00
CA ASN A 148 5.06 -10.68 1.78
C ASN A 148 4.55 -11.09 3.18
N TRP A 149 5.26 -11.99 3.86
CA TRP A 149 4.89 -12.45 5.20
C TRP A 149 5.14 -11.42 6.31
N SER A 150 6.06 -10.48 6.10
CA SER A 150 6.22 -9.37 7.02
C SER A 150 5.11 -8.36 6.77
N PRO A 151 4.48 -7.77 7.81
CA PRO A 151 3.57 -6.65 7.61
C PRO A 151 4.31 -5.37 7.18
N ASP A 152 5.64 -5.36 7.25
CA ASP A 152 6.47 -4.31 6.68
C ASP A 152 6.69 -4.55 5.19
N PHE A 153 6.15 -3.66 4.36
CA PHE A 153 6.22 -3.83 2.90
C PHE A 153 7.64 -3.64 2.34
N VAL A 154 8.52 -2.90 3.02
CA VAL A 154 9.93 -2.74 2.61
C VAL A 154 10.65 -4.08 2.73
N ILE A 155 10.53 -4.74 3.90
CA ILE A 155 11.14 -6.05 4.14
C ILE A 155 10.54 -7.13 3.24
N SER A 156 9.22 -7.09 3.05
CA SER A 156 8.52 -7.97 2.11
C SER A 156 9.01 -7.77 0.67
N SER A 157 9.26 -6.54 0.25
CA SER A 157 9.78 -6.22 -1.08
C SER A 157 11.21 -6.72 -1.27
N GLU A 158 12.07 -6.60 -0.27
CA GLU A 158 13.42 -7.18 -0.31
C GLU A 158 13.38 -8.70 -0.50
N LYS A 159 12.53 -9.39 0.26
CA LYS A 159 12.32 -10.85 0.12
C LYS A 159 11.73 -11.22 -1.25
N THR A 160 10.77 -10.42 -1.73
CA THR A 160 10.19 -10.59 -3.07
C THR A 160 11.26 -10.49 -4.15
N LEU A 161 12.11 -9.47 -4.09
CA LEU A 161 13.19 -9.24 -5.06
C LEU A 161 14.25 -10.34 -5.01
N GLU A 162 14.58 -10.86 -3.82
CA GLU A 162 15.45 -12.02 -3.67
C GLU A 162 14.91 -13.22 -4.44
N PHE A 163 13.66 -13.61 -4.21
CA PHE A 163 13.04 -14.74 -4.90
C PHE A 163 12.85 -14.49 -6.40
N TYR A 164 12.52 -13.25 -6.78
CA TYR A 164 12.36 -12.87 -8.19
C TYR A 164 13.68 -12.98 -8.96
N LYS A 165 14.78 -12.48 -8.37
CA LYS A 165 16.14 -12.56 -8.94
C LYS A 165 16.65 -13.99 -9.00
N ASN A 166 16.47 -14.77 -7.93
CA ASN A 166 16.87 -16.18 -7.90
C ASN A 166 16.14 -17.03 -8.94
N GLY A 167 14.94 -16.62 -9.35
CA GLY A 167 14.18 -17.27 -10.42
C GLY A 167 14.66 -16.94 -11.83
N ASN A 168 15.64 -16.05 -12.00
CA ASN A 168 16.08 -15.50 -13.29
C ASN A 168 14.92 -14.95 -14.13
N ASN A 169 13.94 -14.32 -13.48
CA ASN A 169 12.79 -13.75 -14.16
C ASN A 169 13.18 -12.54 -15.02
N LEU A 170 12.34 -12.20 -16.00
CA LEU A 170 12.65 -11.13 -16.94
C LEU A 170 12.68 -9.77 -16.22
N GLY A 171 13.73 -8.97 -16.51
CA GLY A 171 13.92 -7.65 -15.93
C GLY A 171 14.38 -7.64 -14.47
N ALA A 172 14.69 -8.80 -13.86
CA ALA A 172 14.94 -8.92 -12.42
C ALA A 172 16.16 -8.14 -11.93
N ASN A 173 17.17 -7.93 -12.78
CA ASN A 173 18.40 -7.21 -12.41
C ASN A 173 18.26 -5.69 -12.62
N GLU A 174 17.25 -5.27 -13.36
CA GLU A 174 16.97 -3.89 -13.75
C GLU A 174 15.89 -3.22 -12.88
N ILE A 175 15.30 -3.98 -11.95
CA ILE A 175 14.26 -3.47 -11.05
C ILE A 175 14.81 -2.29 -10.24
N SER A 176 14.09 -1.17 -10.30
CA SER A 176 14.32 0.08 -9.58
C SER A 176 13.39 0.24 -8.37
N GLY A 177 12.29 -0.52 -8.33
CA GLY A 177 11.34 -0.52 -7.22
C GLY A 177 10.27 -1.59 -7.34
N VAL A 178 9.54 -1.82 -6.25
CA VAL A 178 8.40 -2.74 -6.17
C VAL A 178 7.15 -1.92 -5.85
N ILE A 179 6.06 -2.17 -6.55
CA ILE A 179 4.77 -1.53 -6.31
C ILE A 179 3.78 -2.63 -5.95
N GLY A 180 3.16 -2.54 -4.78
CA GLY A 180 2.06 -3.41 -4.37
C GLY A 180 0.74 -2.70 -4.61
N ILE A 181 -0.19 -3.37 -5.30
CA ILE A 181 -1.55 -2.87 -5.51
C ILE A 181 -2.58 -3.91 -5.08
N THR A 182 -3.59 -3.46 -4.33
CA THR A 182 -4.72 -4.31 -3.92
C THR A 182 -5.79 -4.40 -5.01
N THR A 183 -6.81 -5.22 -4.79
CA THR A 183 -7.95 -5.32 -5.73
C THR A 183 -8.75 -4.01 -5.82
N ASP A 184 -8.78 -3.20 -4.77
CA ASP A 184 -9.49 -1.91 -4.71
C ASP A 184 -8.96 -0.89 -5.73
N VAL A 185 -7.65 -0.97 -6.06
CA VAL A 185 -7.04 -0.12 -7.09
C VAL A 185 -7.74 -0.34 -8.42
N LEU A 186 -8.02 -1.60 -8.76
CA LEU A 186 -8.66 -1.95 -10.02
C LEU A 186 -10.10 -1.45 -10.08
N GLU A 187 -10.88 -1.68 -9.02
CA GLU A 187 -12.25 -1.16 -8.94
C GLU A 187 -12.29 0.37 -9.05
N GLY A 188 -11.38 1.06 -8.35
CA GLY A 188 -11.24 2.51 -8.38
C GLY A 188 -10.94 3.05 -9.78
N LEU A 189 -9.99 2.44 -10.49
CA LEU A 189 -9.64 2.84 -11.85
C LEU A 189 -10.83 2.63 -12.80
N MET A 190 -11.55 1.51 -12.68
CA MET A 190 -12.72 1.22 -13.52
C MET A 190 -13.92 2.12 -13.26
N LYS A 191 -14.05 2.73 -12.08
CA LYS A 191 -15.05 3.78 -11.82
C LYS A 191 -14.81 5.02 -12.67
N ILE A 192 -13.57 5.29 -13.05
CA ILE A 192 -13.18 6.45 -13.87
C ILE A 192 -13.17 6.08 -15.36
N THR A 193 -12.45 5.01 -15.74
CA THR A 193 -12.31 4.61 -17.16
C THR A 193 -13.61 4.08 -17.77
N GLY A 194 -14.53 3.60 -16.92
CA GLY A 194 -15.76 2.96 -17.34
C GLY A 194 -15.57 1.50 -17.77
N PRO A 195 -16.67 0.84 -18.14
CA PRO A 195 -16.66 -0.57 -18.49
C PRO A 195 -16.04 -0.84 -19.86
N PHE A 196 -15.43 -2.01 -20.02
CA PHE A 196 -14.91 -2.49 -21.29
C PHE A 196 -15.04 -4.01 -21.41
N THR A 197 -14.98 -4.51 -22.64
CA THR A 197 -15.17 -5.93 -22.94
C THR A 197 -13.89 -6.54 -23.48
N ILE A 198 -13.54 -7.72 -22.97
CA ILE A 198 -12.41 -8.54 -23.44
C ILE A 198 -12.92 -9.95 -23.65
N ASP A 199 -12.61 -10.53 -24.82
CA ASP A 199 -13.03 -11.89 -25.18
C ASP A 199 -14.53 -12.16 -24.97
N GLY A 200 -15.38 -11.14 -25.17
CA GLY A 200 -16.83 -11.23 -24.95
C GLY A 200 -17.27 -11.10 -23.49
N ILE A 201 -16.35 -10.92 -22.54
CA ILE A 201 -16.62 -10.70 -21.12
C ILE A 201 -16.63 -9.21 -20.84
N ASN A 202 -17.80 -8.69 -20.44
CA ASN A 202 -17.94 -7.29 -20.05
C ASN A 202 -17.47 -7.09 -18.61
N PHE A 203 -16.46 -6.24 -18.39
CA PHE A 203 -15.95 -5.86 -17.09
C PHE A 203 -16.49 -4.49 -16.68
N THR A 204 -16.89 -4.35 -15.42
CA THR A 204 -17.36 -3.12 -14.78
C THR A 204 -16.67 -2.97 -13.43
N SER A 205 -16.68 -1.76 -12.84
CA SER A 205 -16.18 -1.54 -11.47
C SER A 205 -16.76 -2.54 -10.46
N ASP A 206 -18.03 -2.91 -10.63
CA ASP A 206 -18.77 -3.72 -9.65
C ASP A 206 -18.54 -5.23 -9.78
N ASN A 207 -17.97 -5.69 -10.90
CA ASN A 207 -17.82 -7.14 -11.16
C ASN A 207 -16.41 -7.55 -11.54
N VAL A 208 -15.48 -6.61 -11.70
CA VAL A 208 -14.16 -6.88 -12.25
C VAL A 208 -13.38 -7.88 -11.40
N ILE A 209 -13.41 -7.75 -10.08
CA ILE A 209 -12.70 -8.65 -9.17
C ILE A 209 -13.27 -10.06 -9.26
N GLU A 210 -14.59 -10.19 -9.10
CA GLU A 210 -15.26 -11.49 -9.18
C GLU A 210 -15.07 -12.19 -10.53
N LYS A 211 -15.19 -11.44 -11.64
CA LYS A 211 -15.04 -12.02 -12.99
C LYS A 211 -13.62 -12.43 -13.28
N LEU A 212 -12.63 -11.59 -12.97
CA LEU A 212 -11.24 -11.97 -13.17
C LEU A 212 -10.88 -13.19 -12.32
N GLU A 213 -11.31 -13.24 -11.06
CA GLU A 213 -11.12 -14.41 -10.20
C GLU A 213 -11.79 -15.66 -10.76
N TYR A 214 -13.03 -15.55 -11.25
CA TYR A 214 -13.72 -16.69 -11.87
C TYR A 214 -12.98 -17.21 -13.09
N GLU A 215 -12.53 -16.32 -13.98
CA GLU A 215 -11.84 -16.71 -15.21
C GLU A 215 -10.51 -17.42 -14.92
N VAL A 216 -9.73 -16.92 -13.95
CA VAL A 216 -8.41 -17.50 -13.63
C VAL A 216 -8.49 -18.75 -12.74
N GLU A 217 -9.59 -18.98 -12.02
CA GLU A 217 -9.75 -20.17 -11.16
C GLU A 217 -10.60 -21.28 -11.82
N TYR A 218 -11.55 -20.94 -12.69
CA TYR A 218 -12.52 -21.89 -13.27
C TYR A 218 -12.79 -21.69 -14.77
N GLY A 219 -13.01 -20.45 -15.21
CA GLY A 219 -13.42 -20.14 -16.58
C GLY A 219 -12.45 -20.67 -17.64
N TYR A 220 -11.15 -20.68 -17.33
CA TYR A 220 -10.11 -21.23 -18.19
C TYR A 220 -10.35 -22.70 -18.60
N GLN A 221 -10.93 -23.53 -17.72
CA GLN A 221 -11.23 -24.94 -18.01
C GLN A 221 -12.30 -25.08 -19.09
N ASN A 222 -13.33 -24.22 -19.03
CA ASN A 222 -14.42 -24.20 -20.01
C ASN A 222 -13.96 -23.68 -21.38
N ARG A 223 -12.77 -23.07 -21.44
CA ARG A 223 -12.15 -22.50 -22.64
C ARG A 223 -11.00 -23.36 -23.17
N ASP A 224 -10.79 -24.55 -22.61
CA ASP A 224 -9.69 -25.47 -22.94
C ASP A 224 -8.28 -24.83 -22.84
N ILE A 225 -8.11 -23.90 -21.88
CA ILE A 225 -6.83 -23.22 -21.61
C ILE A 225 -6.02 -24.05 -20.62
N ALA A 226 -4.69 -24.10 -20.77
CA ALA A 226 -3.83 -24.82 -19.82
C ALA A 226 -3.80 -24.11 -18.45
N PHE A 227 -3.61 -24.87 -17.36
CA PHE A 227 -3.54 -24.28 -16.01
C PHE A 227 -2.45 -23.20 -15.88
N THR A 228 -1.31 -23.35 -16.56
CA THR A 228 -0.21 -22.37 -16.57
C THR A 228 -0.53 -21.07 -17.33
N GLU A 229 -1.52 -21.12 -18.22
CA GLU A 229 -1.98 -20.02 -19.10
C GLU A 229 -3.27 -19.37 -18.58
N ARG A 230 -3.85 -19.89 -17.49
CA ARG A 230 -5.14 -19.42 -16.97
C ARG A 230 -5.18 -17.93 -16.59
N LYS A 231 -4.00 -17.31 -16.42
CA LYS A 231 -3.84 -15.88 -16.08
C LYS A 231 -3.54 -14.99 -17.28
N ASP A 232 -3.48 -15.53 -18.50
CA ASP A 232 -3.21 -14.76 -19.72
C ASP A 232 -4.31 -13.73 -19.99
N ILE A 233 -5.55 -14.01 -19.58
CA ILE A 233 -6.65 -13.03 -19.61
C ILE A 233 -6.31 -11.76 -18.80
N MET A 234 -5.54 -11.89 -17.72
CA MET A 234 -5.12 -10.73 -16.92
C MET A 234 -4.17 -9.83 -17.68
N GLU A 235 -3.33 -10.38 -18.57
CA GLU A 235 -2.42 -9.59 -19.41
C GLU A 235 -3.21 -8.78 -20.45
N VAL A 236 -4.13 -9.42 -21.17
CA VAL A 236 -5.01 -8.73 -22.13
C VAL A 236 -5.85 -7.66 -21.43
N PHE A 237 -6.34 -7.97 -20.22
CA PHE A 237 -7.04 -7.03 -19.35
C PHE A 237 -6.18 -5.85 -18.95
N PHE A 238 -4.97 -6.11 -18.46
CA PHE A 238 -4.05 -5.08 -18.02
C PHE A 238 -3.66 -4.12 -19.15
N ILE A 239 -3.35 -4.66 -20.34
CA ILE A 239 -3.04 -3.85 -21.53
C ILE A 239 -4.24 -2.98 -21.91
N SER A 240 -5.44 -3.56 -21.98
CA SER A 240 -6.66 -2.82 -22.32
C SER A 240 -6.94 -1.70 -21.31
N LEU A 241 -6.86 -2.00 -20.01
CA LEU A 241 -7.01 -1.01 -18.95
C LEU A 241 -5.98 0.12 -19.10
N MET A 242 -4.72 -0.22 -19.40
CA MET A 242 -3.67 0.77 -19.58
C MET A 242 -3.90 1.67 -20.78
N ASP A 243 -4.47 1.16 -21.86
CA ASP A 243 -4.84 1.96 -23.02
C ASP A 243 -6.03 2.88 -22.72
N HIS A 244 -7.04 2.41 -21.99
CA HIS A 244 -8.12 3.26 -21.49
C HIS A 244 -7.58 4.38 -20.59
N LEU A 245 -6.69 4.07 -19.66
CA LEU A 245 -6.06 5.05 -18.78
C LEU A 245 -5.27 6.10 -19.57
N LYS A 246 -4.47 5.70 -20.54
CA LYS A 246 -3.71 6.65 -21.39
C LYS A 246 -4.63 7.58 -22.18
N ASN A 247 -5.72 7.04 -22.74
CA ASN A 247 -6.66 7.81 -23.55
C ASN A 247 -7.48 8.82 -22.72
N ASP A 248 -7.73 8.49 -21.45
CA ASP A 248 -8.59 9.27 -20.57
C ASP A 248 -7.82 10.12 -19.53
N LEU A 249 -6.51 9.92 -19.38
CA LEU A 249 -5.68 10.54 -18.34
C LEU A 249 -5.86 12.06 -18.25
N PHE A 250 -5.77 12.76 -19.38
CA PHE A 250 -5.87 14.23 -19.39
C PHE A 250 -7.28 14.75 -19.17
N SER A 251 -8.30 13.96 -19.52
CA SER A 251 -9.71 14.33 -19.35
C SER A 251 -10.18 14.16 -17.91
N ASN A 252 -9.57 13.22 -17.17
CA ASN A 252 -9.96 12.84 -15.81
C ASN A 252 -8.83 12.97 -14.79
N LEU A 253 -7.83 13.84 -15.05
CA LEU A 253 -6.63 13.96 -14.22
C LEU A 253 -6.93 14.20 -12.73
N ASP A 254 -7.88 15.09 -12.42
CA ASP A 254 -8.27 15.40 -11.04
C ASP A 254 -8.89 14.16 -10.35
N ASN A 255 -9.69 13.38 -11.06
CA ASN A 255 -10.29 12.15 -10.54
C ASN A 255 -9.21 11.09 -10.25
N TYR A 256 -8.25 10.90 -11.17
CA TYR A 256 -7.13 9.98 -10.95
C TYR A 256 -6.25 10.43 -9.80
N LYS A 257 -6.01 11.73 -9.65
CA LYS A 257 -5.23 12.26 -8.53
C LYS A 257 -5.92 11.96 -7.20
N VAL A 258 -7.21 12.30 -7.07
CA VAL A 258 -7.98 12.03 -5.84
C VAL A 258 -7.98 10.53 -5.52
N LEU A 259 -8.15 9.70 -6.55
CA LEU A 259 -8.10 8.24 -6.41
C LEU A 259 -6.73 7.76 -5.90
N VAL A 260 -5.63 8.19 -6.53
CA VAL A 260 -4.27 7.76 -6.13
C VAL A 260 -3.93 8.23 -4.72
N ASP A 261 -4.25 9.47 -4.35
CA ASP A 261 -4.05 9.99 -3.00
C ASP A 261 -4.82 9.15 -1.96
N THR A 262 -6.08 8.83 -2.26
CA THR A 262 -6.92 7.96 -1.40
C THR A 262 -6.30 6.58 -1.28
N LEU A 263 -5.95 5.94 -2.39
CA LEU A 263 -5.39 4.57 -2.40
C LEU A 263 -4.01 4.50 -1.71
N LEU A 264 -3.20 5.55 -1.76
CA LEU A 264 -1.92 5.62 -1.04
C LEU A 264 -2.14 5.76 0.47
N LYS A 265 -3.02 6.68 0.90
CA LYS A 265 -3.38 6.87 2.32
C LYS A 265 -4.00 5.61 2.92
N GLU A 266 -4.88 4.97 2.18
CA GLU A 266 -5.52 3.72 2.58
C GLU A 266 -4.63 2.48 2.42
N LYS A 267 -3.37 2.63 1.95
CA LYS A 267 -2.45 1.51 1.72
C LYS A 267 -3.02 0.42 0.79
N ASN A 268 -3.80 0.85 -0.19
CA ASN A 268 -4.19 0.05 -1.36
C ASN A 268 -3.13 0.13 -2.48
N ILE A 269 -2.29 1.17 -2.45
CA ILE A 269 -1.02 1.27 -3.19
C ILE A 269 0.10 1.44 -2.17
N VAL A 270 1.15 0.63 -2.29
CA VAL A 270 2.38 0.75 -1.49
C VAL A 270 3.60 0.64 -2.39
N ILE A 271 4.64 1.44 -2.12
CA ILE A 271 5.77 1.62 -3.03
C ILE A 271 7.08 1.43 -2.28
N TYR A 272 7.92 0.54 -2.79
CA TYR A 272 9.29 0.37 -2.37
C TYR A 272 10.23 0.83 -3.49
N SER A 273 11.27 1.58 -3.14
CA SER A 273 12.29 2.06 -4.08
C SER A 273 13.68 1.64 -3.64
N LEU A 274 14.51 1.26 -4.62
CA LEU A 274 15.94 1.03 -4.42
C LEU A 274 16.77 2.32 -4.46
N THR A 275 16.15 3.45 -4.84
CA THR A 275 16.78 4.77 -4.84
C THR A 275 16.60 5.43 -3.47
N SER A 276 17.69 5.74 -2.78
CA SER A 276 17.66 6.26 -1.39
C SER A 276 16.80 7.51 -1.22
N ASP A 277 16.87 8.45 -2.16
CA ASP A 277 16.17 9.73 -2.07
C ASP A 277 14.66 9.53 -2.22
N LEU A 278 14.23 8.68 -3.15
CA LEU A 278 12.83 8.34 -3.32
C LEU A 278 12.33 7.49 -2.14
N ALA A 279 13.11 6.51 -1.66
CA ALA A 279 12.76 5.72 -0.49
C ALA A 279 12.49 6.59 0.74
N LYS A 280 13.27 7.66 0.93
CA LYS A 280 13.05 8.64 2.00
C LYS A 280 11.70 9.36 1.86
N ILE A 281 11.39 9.87 0.67
CA ILE A 281 10.11 10.55 0.40
C ILE A 281 8.92 9.61 0.61
N LEU A 282 9.03 8.37 0.13
CA LEU A 282 8.00 7.35 0.32
C LEU A 282 7.79 7.04 1.80
N LYS A 283 8.85 7.01 2.62
CA LYS A 283 8.76 6.84 4.08
C LYS A 283 8.11 8.06 4.75
N GLU A 284 8.54 9.27 4.41
CA GLU A 284 8.03 10.52 5.01
C GLU A 284 6.53 10.73 4.74
N ASN A 285 6.04 10.27 3.58
CA ASN A 285 4.62 10.31 3.21
C ASN A 285 3.85 9.04 3.60
N ASN A 286 4.48 8.08 4.28
CA ASN A 286 3.88 6.79 4.66
C ASN A 286 3.36 5.94 3.47
N TRP A 287 3.90 6.16 2.27
CA TRP A 287 3.55 5.42 1.04
C TRP A 287 4.34 4.12 0.88
N SER A 288 5.35 3.89 1.72
CA SER A 288 6.16 2.68 1.67
C SER A 288 5.54 1.48 2.37
N GLY A 289 4.46 1.66 3.15
CA GLY A 289 3.88 0.57 3.94
C GLY A 289 4.83 -0.02 4.99
N GLN A 290 5.88 0.72 5.36
CA GLN A 290 6.82 0.34 6.40
C GLN A 290 6.14 0.34 7.77
N MET A 291 6.57 -0.54 8.69
CA MET A 291 6.14 -0.44 10.09
C MET A 291 6.70 0.84 10.73
N ALA A 292 5.85 1.60 11.41
CA ALA A 292 6.23 2.88 11.99
C ALA A 292 7.25 2.71 13.11
N GLU A 293 8.27 3.56 13.10
CA GLU A 293 9.19 3.74 14.22
C GLU A 293 8.54 4.67 15.24
N THR A 294 8.14 4.14 16.40
CA THR A 294 7.41 4.91 17.42
C THR A 294 8.11 4.83 18.77
N SER A 295 8.08 5.93 19.52
CA SER A 295 8.57 6.03 20.90
C SER A 295 7.45 5.95 21.95
N GLY A 296 6.19 5.96 21.50
CA GLY A 296 4.99 5.84 22.32
C GLY A 296 4.38 4.44 22.28
N ASP A 297 3.11 4.38 22.62
CA ASP A 297 2.30 3.19 22.48
C ASP A 297 2.03 2.87 21.01
N TYR A 298 1.83 1.60 20.69
CA TYR A 298 1.71 1.13 19.32
C TYR A 298 0.78 -0.07 19.22
N LEU A 299 -0.06 -0.08 18.20
CA LEU A 299 -0.87 -1.22 17.84
C LEU A 299 -0.85 -1.42 16.32
N MET A 300 -0.54 -2.63 15.89
CA MET A 300 -0.87 -3.08 14.53
C MET A 300 -1.44 -4.48 14.61
N TRP A 301 -2.69 -4.61 14.18
CA TRP A 301 -3.41 -5.88 14.12
C TRP A 301 -3.30 -6.47 12.72
N VAL A 302 -2.68 -7.65 12.60
CA VAL A 302 -2.27 -8.22 11.31
C VAL A 302 -2.81 -9.64 11.16
N ASP A 303 -3.63 -9.85 10.14
CA ASP A 303 -4.18 -11.16 9.78
C ASP A 303 -3.42 -11.81 8.62
N ALA A 304 -3.36 -13.14 8.64
CA ALA A 304 -2.92 -13.95 7.51
C ALA A 304 -3.96 -15.05 7.29
N ASN A 305 -4.76 -14.93 6.23
CA ASN A 305 -5.76 -15.92 5.86
C ASN A 305 -5.08 -17.11 5.16
N LEU A 306 -4.96 -18.23 5.87
CA LEU A 306 -4.31 -19.45 5.40
C LEU A 306 -5.32 -20.50 4.88
N ALA A 307 -6.56 -20.10 4.58
CA ALA A 307 -7.59 -20.99 4.03
C ALA A 307 -7.46 -21.22 2.52
N ALA A 308 -6.55 -20.51 1.84
CA ALA A 308 -6.33 -20.56 0.38
C ALA A 308 -7.58 -20.21 -0.46
N LEU A 309 -8.48 -19.40 0.11
CA LEU A 309 -9.71 -18.94 -0.53
C LEU A 309 -10.01 -17.47 -0.15
N LYS A 310 -10.86 -16.84 -0.97
CA LYS A 310 -11.13 -15.40 -1.01
C LYS A 310 -12.14 -14.98 0.07
N THR A 311 -11.99 -15.55 1.27
CA THR A 311 -12.91 -15.39 2.38
C THR A 311 -12.87 -13.98 3.00
N ASP A 312 -11.75 -13.24 2.92
CA ASP A 312 -11.65 -11.91 3.56
C ASP A 312 -12.68 -10.91 3.02
N ARG A 313 -13.19 -11.10 1.79
CA ARG A 313 -14.25 -10.28 1.19
C ARG A 313 -15.54 -10.25 2.04
N VAL A 314 -15.79 -11.29 2.85
CA VAL A 314 -16.97 -11.43 3.71
C VAL A 314 -16.65 -11.38 5.21
N ILE A 315 -15.41 -11.01 5.57
CA ILE A 315 -15.00 -10.85 6.97
C ILE A 315 -15.06 -9.38 7.35
N LYS A 316 -15.94 -9.07 8.32
CA LYS A 316 -15.94 -7.80 9.04
C LYS A 316 -15.12 -7.92 10.32
N ARG A 317 -14.34 -6.89 10.64
CA ARG A 317 -13.53 -6.79 11.86
C ARG A 317 -13.98 -5.60 12.69
N ASP A 318 -14.19 -5.82 13.98
CA ASP A 318 -14.44 -4.78 14.97
C ASP A 318 -13.28 -4.79 15.98
N LEU A 319 -12.25 -3.98 15.73
CA LEU A 319 -11.04 -3.85 16.54
C LEU A 319 -11.28 -2.90 17.71
N ASN A 320 -10.88 -3.33 18.90
CA ASN A 320 -11.02 -2.60 20.14
C ASN A 320 -9.65 -2.51 20.82
N TYR A 321 -9.28 -1.31 21.23
CA TYR A 321 -8.09 -1.05 22.02
C TYR A 321 -8.47 -0.41 23.35
N THR A 322 -8.13 -1.06 24.46
CA THR A 322 -8.39 -0.55 25.80
C THR A 322 -7.09 -0.40 26.57
N LEU A 323 -6.87 0.78 27.17
CA LEU A 323 -5.75 1.06 28.07
C LEU A 323 -6.29 1.28 29.48
N VAL A 324 -5.71 0.62 30.48
CA VAL A 324 -6.06 0.81 31.89
C VAL A 324 -4.82 0.92 32.76
N PHE A 325 -4.88 1.75 33.80
CA PHE A 325 -3.83 1.84 34.81
C PHE A 325 -4.11 0.91 36.00
N ASP A 326 -3.26 -0.10 36.21
CA ASP A 326 -3.36 -1.07 37.31
C ASP A 326 -2.04 -1.19 38.08
N LYS A 327 -2.08 -0.98 39.40
CA LYS A 327 -0.96 -1.24 40.35
C LYS A 327 0.40 -0.72 39.86
N ASN A 328 0.43 0.51 39.36
CA ASN A 328 1.61 1.24 38.85
C ASN A 328 2.08 0.86 37.43
N LYS A 329 1.30 0.09 36.67
CA LYS A 329 1.60 -0.17 35.24
C LYS A 329 0.38 0.08 34.37
N TYR A 330 0.63 0.51 33.14
CA TYR A 330 -0.40 0.50 32.11
C TYR A 330 -0.51 -0.91 31.54
N LYS A 331 -1.75 -1.38 31.44
CA LYS A 331 -2.12 -2.61 30.73
C LYS A 331 -2.96 -2.23 29.53
N ALA A 332 -2.73 -2.92 28.43
CA ALA A 332 -3.50 -2.79 27.23
C ALA A 332 -4.24 -4.09 26.93
N ILE A 333 -5.45 -3.96 26.40
CA ILE A 333 -6.27 -5.04 25.89
C ILE A 333 -6.57 -4.70 24.43
N ALA A 334 -5.92 -5.41 23.51
CA ALA A 334 -6.27 -5.36 22.10
C ALA A 334 -7.20 -6.54 21.78
N SER A 335 -8.34 -6.30 21.17
CA SER A 335 -9.25 -7.36 20.78
C SER A 335 -9.96 -7.08 19.48
N THR A 336 -10.16 -8.10 18.65
CA THR A 336 -10.94 -7.98 17.42
C THR A 336 -12.06 -9.00 17.43
N THR A 337 -13.28 -8.53 17.20
CA THR A 337 -14.40 -9.41 16.88
C THR A 337 -14.50 -9.54 15.37
N TYR A 338 -14.41 -10.78 14.91
CA TYR A 338 -14.58 -11.14 13.51
C TYR A 338 -16.01 -11.61 13.28
N THR A 339 -16.65 -11.10 12.25
CA THR A 339 -17.95 -11.58 11.77
C THR A 339 -17.80 -12.17 10.38
N HIS A 340 -18.08 -13.46 10.22
CA HIS A 340 -18.10 -14.12 8.92
C HIS A 340 -19.52 -14.08 8.33
N SER A 341 -19.80 -13.11 7.43
CA SER A 341 -21.15 -12.90 6.87
C SER A 341 -21.48 -13.75 5.65
N GLY A 342 -20.49 -14.43 5.06
CA GLY A 342 -20.69 -15.26 3.87
C GLY A 342 -21.26 -16.65 4.15
N SER A 343 -21.27 -17.48 3.10
CA SER A 343 -21.62 -18.89 3.10
C SER A 343 -20.52 -19.71 2.43
N PHE A 344 -20.55 -21.04 2.54
CA PHE A 344 -19.70 -21.89 1.71
C PHE A 344 -20.09 -21.71 0.23
N ASP A 345 -19.14 -21.26 -0.58
CA ASP A 345 -19.27 -21.12 -2.02
C ASP A 345 -17.92 -21.36 -2.72
N TRP A 346 -17.84 -21.07 -4.02
CA TRP A 346 -16.63 -21.28 -4.81
C TRP A 346 -15.46 -20.36 -4.43
N ARG A 347 -15.71 -19.25 -3.73
CA ARG A 347 -14.69 -18.30 -3.22
C ARG A 347 -14.52 -18.34 -1.71
N THR A 348 -15.51 -18.82 -0.97
CA THR A 348 -15.62 -18.61 0.47
C THR A 348 -15.72 -19.94 1.22
N THR A 349 -14.88 -20.08 2.24
CA THR A 349 -14.82 -21.22 3.17
C THR A 349 -14.63 -20.71 4.60
N ASN A 350 -14.40 -21.61 5.55
CA ASN A 350 -13.96 -21.27 6.90
C ASN A 350 -12.82 -20.23 6.87
N TYR A 351 -12.93 -19.20 7.69
CA TYR A 351 -11.86 -18.23 7.85
C TYR A 351 -10.77 -18.79 8.75
N LEU A 352 -9.68 -19.26 8.14
CA LEU A 352 -8.51 -19.81 8.83
C LEU A 352 -7.43 -18.74 8.92
N SER A 353 -7.39 -17.98 10.01
CA SER A 353 -6.42 -16.88 10.16
C SER A 353 -5.33 -17.22 11.17
N TYR A 354 -4.09 -16.88 10.83
CA TYR A 354 -3.03 -16.63 11.79
C TYR A 354 -2.92 -15.12 12.03
N THR A 355 -3.33 -14.68 13.20
CA THR A 355 -3.37 -13.27 13.56
C THR A 355 -2.24 -12.94 14.51
N ARG A 356 -1.52 -11.85 14.21
CA ARG A 356 -0.48 -11.27 15.05
C ARG A 356 -0.85 -9.85 15.46
N VAL A 357 -0.59 -9.53 16.72
CA VAL A 357 -0.70 -8.16 17.24
C VAL A 357 0.69 -7.66 17.57
N TYR A 358 1.09 -6.56 16.94
CA TYR A 358 2.37 -5.89 17.15
C TYR A 358 2.20 -4.71 18.09
N VAL A 359 3.07 -4.64 19.09
CA VAL A 359 2.99 -3.72 20.22
C VAL A 359 4.39 -3.19 20.56
N PRO A 360 4.54 -2.19 21.45
CA PRO A 360 5.85 -1.66 21.81
C PRO A 360 6.80 -2.76 22.29
N THR A 361 8.08 -2.65 21.90
CA THR A 361 9.13 -3.53 22.44
C THR A 361 9.19 -3.40 23.96
N GLY A 362 9.30 -4.53 24.66
CA GLY A 362 9.26 -4.59 26.12
C GLY A 362 7.86 -4.85 26.69
N SER A 363 6.81 -4.86 25.88
CA SER A 363 5.49 -5.32 26.32
C SER A 363 5.50 -6.80 26.70
N GLU A 364 4.77 -7.16 27.75
CA GLU A 364 4.70 -8.53 28.24
C GLU A 364 3.25 -9.05 28.25
N LEU A 365 3.03 -10.17 27.55
CA LEU A 365 1.72 -10.83 27.50
C LEU A 365 1.30 -11.32 28.89
N ILE A 366 0.04 -11.07 29.23
CA ILE A 366 -0.60 -11.50 30.48
C ILE A 366 -1.57 -12.64 30.18
N SER A 367 -2.48 -12.42 29.22
CA SER A 367 -3.47 -13.41 28.80
C SER A 367 -3.84 -13.25 27.34
N ALA A 368 -4.38 -14.31 26.73
CA ALA A 368 -4.98 -14.26 25.40
C ALA A 368 -6.27 -15.08 25.38
N LYS A 369 -7.24 -14.69 24.55
CA LYS A 369 -8.51 -15.40 24.36
C LYS A 369 -8.79 -15.63 22.88
N VAL A 370 -9.35 -16.80 22.57
CA VAL A 370 -9.81 -17.19 21.24
C VAL A 370 -11.22 -17.78 21.37
N GLY A 371 -12.24 -16.93 21.22
CA GLY A 371 -13.61 -17.27 21.64
C GLY A 371 -13.64 -17.62 23.13
N ASP A 372 -14.16 -18.80 23.46
CA ASP A 372 -14.28 -19.26 24.86
C ASP A 372 -12.96 -19.84 25.42
N LYS A 373 -11.94 -20.04 24.58
CA LYS A 373 -10.64 -20.56 25.02
C LYS A 373 -9.81 -19.45 25.62
N THR A 374 -9.19 -19.71 26.76
CA THR A 374 -8.27 -18.78 27.43
C THR A 374 -6.88 -19.38 27.56
N TRP A 375 -5.88 -18.53 27.35
CA TRP A 375 -4.47 -18.74 27.65
C TRP A 375 -4.06 -17.69 28.69
N ILE A 376 -3.38 -18.12 29.75
CA ILE A 376 -2.85 -17.27 30.81
C ILE A 376 -1.36 -17.58 30.96
N ARG A 377 -0.54 -16.54 31.07
CA ARG A 377 0.91 -16.70 31.26
C ARG A 377 1.19 -17.54 32.51
N ASP A 378 2.14 -18.48 32.36
CA ASP A 378 2.60 -19.41 33.40
C ASP A 378 1.54 -20.37 33.97
N ALA A 379 0.32 -20.38 33.42
CA ALA A 379 -0.71 -21.36 33.77
C ALA A 379 -0.41 -22.73 33.16
N LYS A 380 -0.74 -23.80 33.89
CA LYS A 380 -0.45 -25.20 33.49
C LYS A 380 -1.53 -25.81 32.59
N ASP A 381 -2.71 -25.23 32.56
CA ASP A 381 -3.95 -25.74 31.97
C ASP A 381 -4.39 -24.96 30.72
N ASN A 382 -3.44 -24.26 30.09
CA ASN A 382 -3.68 -23.53 28.84
C ASN A 382 -4.21 -24.45 27.73
N THR A 383 -5.28 -24.02 27.07
CA THR A 383 -6.02 -24.84 26.08
C THR A 383 -5.55 -24.66 24.63
N PHE A 384 -4.60 -23.77 24.39
CA PHE A 384 -3.93 -23.50 23.12
C PHE A 384 -2.56 -22.84 23.38
N GLY A 385 -1.73 -22.68 22.35
CA GLY A 385 -0.46 -21.95 22.42
C GLY A 385 -0.59 -20.54 21.87
N VAL A 386 0.20 -19.61 22.42
CA VAL A 386 0.36 -18.25 21.88
C VAL A 386 1.80 -18.11 21.41
N ASP A 387 1.98 -17.80 20.14
CA ASP A 387 3.29 -17.52 19.57
C ASP A 387 3.72 -16.11 19.96
N THR A 388 5.02 -15.89 20.10
CA THR A 388 5.55 -14.56 20.36
C THR A 388 6.94 -14.40 19.79
N GLY A 389 7.28 -13.17 19.41
CA GLY A 389 8.60 -12.84 18.90
C GLY A 389 8.85 -11.34 18.89
N ILE A 390 9.98 -10.96 18.34
CA ILE A 390 10.32 -9.58 18.03
C ILE A 390 10.56 -9.50 16.52
N GLU A 391 9.94 -8.54 15.88
CA GLU A 391 10.08 -8.25 14.45
C GLU A 391 10.00 -6.73 14.28
N ASN A 392 10.92 -6.15 13.52
CA ASN A 392 10.94 -4.72 13.15
C ASN A 392 10.84 -3.76 14.35
N GLY A 393 11.56 -4.08 15.43
CA GLY A 393 11.57 -3.26 16.65
C GLY A 393 10.23 -3.25 17.39
N LYS A 394 9.36 -4.25 17.16
CA LYS A 394 8.10 -4.46 17.86
C LYS A 394 8.04 -5.85 18.48
N LYS A 395 7.41 -5.95 19.65
CA LYS A 395 7.01 -7.23 20.24
C LYS A 395 5.73 -7.67 19.55
N TRP A 396 5.56 -8.97 19.27
CA TRP A 396 4.30 -9.48 18.75
C TRP A 396 3.80 -10.71 19.49
N PHE A 397 2.48 -10.90 19.47
CA PHE A 397 1.77 -12.07 19.98
C PHE A 397 0.89 -12.64 18.87
N GLY A 398 0.88 -13.96 18.69
CA GLY A 398 0.25 -14.62 17.54
C GLY A 398 -0.62 -15.81 17.93
N VAL A 399 -1.78 -15.95 17.29
CA VAL A 399 -2.67 -17.12 17.44
C VAL A 399 -3.25 -17.54 16.10
N TYR A 400 -3.45 -18.84 15.93
CA TYR A 400 -4.17 -19.41 14.78
C TYR A 400 -5.58 -19.84 15.20
N PHE A 401 -6.59 -19.47 14.41
CA PHE A 401 -7.98 -19.80 14.69
C PHE A 401 -8.80 -20.06 13.41
N SER A 402 -10.02 -20.56 13.62
CA SER A 402 -11.00 -20.81 12.56
C SER A 402 -12.34 -20.17 12.92
N ILE A 403 -13.05 -19.64 11.93
CA ILE A 403 -14.44 -19.17 12.01
C ILE A 403 -15.23 -19.77 10.85
N GLU A 404 -16.30 -20.48 11.17
CA GLU A 404 -17.21 -20.99 10.14
C GLU A 404 -18.15 -19.90 9.62
N PRO A 405 -18.66 -20.03 8.38
CA PRO A 405 -19.68 -19.13 7.84
C PRO A 405 -20.87 -18.90 8.77
N GLY A 406 -21.34 -17.65 8.88
CA GLY A 406 -22.46 -17.24 9.72
C GLY A 406 -22.12 -17.02 11.21
N ASN A 407 -20.90 -17.34 11.64
CA ASN A 407 -20.49 -17.20 13.03
C ASN A 407 -19.64 -15.95 13.30
N LYS A 408 -19.50 -15.64 14.59
CA LYS A 408 -18.60 -14.60 15.10
C LYS A 408 -17.56 -15.21 16.03
N LYS A 409 -16.40 -14.57 16.12
CA LYS A 409 -15.36 -14.95 17.08
C LYS A 409 -14.58 -13.73 17.53
N THR A 410 -14.35 -13.61 18.83
CA THR A 410 -13.50 -12.56 19.40
C THR A 410 -12.14 -13.13 19.77
N ILE A 411 -11.10 -12.45 19.34
CA ILE A 411 -9.71 -12.71 19.71
C ILE A 411 -9.25 -11.55 20.57
N SER A 412 -8.55 -11.80 21.68
CA SER A 412 -8.07 -10.74 22.57
C SER A 412 -6.70 -11.08 23.14
N PHE A 413 -5.88 -10.05 23.31
CA PHE A 413 -4.58 -10.10 23.97
C PHE A 413 -4.56 -9.03 25.06
N GLU A 414 -4.33 -9.44 26.29
CA GLU A 414 -4.05 -8.56 27.42
C GLU A 414 -2.56 -8.58 27.71
N TYR A 415 -1.93 -7.42 27.78
CA TYR A 415 -0.50 -7.29 28.02
C TYR A 415 -0.17 -6.04 28.84
N SER A 416 0.96 -6.09 29.54
CA SER A 416 1.53 -4.89 30.17
C SER A 416 2.41 -4.13 29.19
N LEU A 417 2.33 -2.80 29.22
CA LEU A 417 3.16 -1.91 28.41
C LEU A 417 4.52 -1.64 29.11
N PRO A 418 5.56 -1.26 28.34
CA PRO A 418 6.86 -0.93 28.90
C PRO A 418 6.81 0.33 29.77
N ASP A 419 7.74 0.43 30.72
CA ASP A 419 7.78 1.54 31.69
C ASP A 419 7.97 2.92 31.03
N SER A 420 8.50 2.97 29.81
CA SER A 420 8.60 4.20 29.00
C SER A 420 7.25 4.88 28.76
N ILE A 421 6.15 4.12 28.68
CA ILE A 421 4.79 4.68 28.54
C ILE A 421 4.36 5.41 29.81
N ILE A 422 4.71 4.85 30.97
CA ILE A 422 4.43 5.48 32.27
C ILE A 422 5.21 6.79 32.38
N ASP A 423 6.48 6.79 31.98
CA ASP A 423 7.33 7.97 32.03
C ASP A 423 6.83 9.08 31.08
N ASN A 424 6.33 8.71 29.90
CA ASN A 424 5.69 9.67 29.00
C ASN A 424 4.47 10.34 29.66
N VAL A 425 3.58 9.56 30.29
CA VAL A 425 2.39 10.11 30.97
C VAL A 425 2.79 11.04 32.12
N LYS A 426 3.79 10.65 32.93
CA LYS A 426 4.35 11.53 33.98
C LYS A 426 4.93 12.83 33.42
N ASN A 427 5.48 12.77 32.22
CA ASN A 427 5.96 13.93 31.45
C ASN A 427 4.84 14.65 30.68
N LYS A 428 3.57 14.41 31.05
CA LYS A 428 2.37 15.07 30.54
C LYS A 428 2.05 14.80 29.07
N SER A 429 2.42 13.62 28.58
CA SER A 429 2.06 13.21 27.22
C SER A 429 1.84 11.71 27.08
N TYR A 430 0.87 11.30 26.28
CA TYR A 430 0.73 9.93 25.81
C TYR A 430 0.46 9.96 24.31
N ASN A 431 1.20 9.15 23.56
CA ASN A 431 1.02 9.00 22.13
C ASN A 431 0.72 7.53 21.83
N LEU A 432 -0.33 7.26 21.07
CA LEU A 432 -0.68 5.94 20.56
C LEU A 432 -0.74 5.99 19.03
N SER A 433 0.05 5.14 18.38
CA SER A 433 -0.02 4.94 16.94
C SER A 433 -0.72 3.62 16.64
N ILE A 434 -1.84 3.69 15.92
CA ILE A 434 -2.56 2.52 15.41
C ILE A 434 -2.31 2.44 13.90
N GLN A 435 -1.47 1.50 13.51
CA GLN A 435 -1.11 1.28 12.12
C GLN A 435 -2.05 0.25 11.50
N LYS A 436 -2.61 0.59 10.34
CA LYS A 436 -3.47 -0.28 9.55
C LYS A 436 -2.64 -1.34 8.82
N GLN A 437 -3.18 -2.56 8.72
CA GLN A 437 -2.67 -3.58 7.81
C GLN A 437 -3.01 -3.24 6.35
N ILE A 438 -2.01 -3.31 5.47
CA ILE A 438 -2.16 -3.13 4.01
C ILE A 438 -3.34 -3.99 3.50
N GLY A 439 -4.20 -3.41 2.65
CA GLY A 439 -5.36 -4.10 2.07
C GLY A 439 -6.51 -4.46 3.02
N SER A 440 -6.42 -4.16 4.32
CA SER A 440 -7.50 -4.43 5.28
C SER A 440 -8.49 -3.26 5.37
N ASN A 441 -9.48 -3.21 4.47
CA ASN A 441 -10.42 -2.07 4.35
C ASN A 441 -11.70 -2.20 5.21
N ASN A 442 -11.95 -3.37 5.81
CA ASN A 442 -13.20 -3.69 6.52
C ASN A 442 -13.00 -3.80 8.04
N THR A 443 -12.37 -2.80 8.65
CA THR A 443 -12.07 -2.76 10.09
C THR A 443 -12.64 -1.51 10.73
N ASP A 444 -13.59 -1.68 11.65
CA ASP A 444 -14.02 -0.64 12.58
C ASP A 444 -13.08 -0.64 13.79
N LEU A 445 -12.87 0.53 14.39
CA LEU A 445 -11.97 0.75 15.51
C LEU A 445 -12.67 1.50 16.64
N THR A 446 -12.60 0.93 17.84
CA THR A 446 -13.01 1.56 19.09
C THR A 446 -11.82 1.65 20.05
N ILE A 447 -11.63 2.82 20.64
CA ILE A 447 -10.55 3.10 21.59
C ILE A 447 -11.17 3.56 22.90
N HIS A 448 -10.66 3.00 23.99
CA HIS A 448 -10.97 3.43 25.35
C HIS A 448 -9.67 3.55 26.14
N LEU A 449 -9.26 4.75 26.51
CA LEU A 449 -8.05 4.98 27.30
C LEU A 449 -8.41 5.52 28.68
N GLU A 450 -8.09 4.78 29.73
CA GLU A 450 -8.24 5.22 31.11
C GLU A 450 -6.86 5.55 31.71
N PHE A 451 -6.63 6.83 31.98
CA PHE A 451 -5.43 7.32 32.65
C PHE A 451 -5.64 7.44 34.18
N ASP A 452 -4.56 7.64 34.92
CA ASP A 452 -4.54 7.49 36.38
C ASP A 452 -5.40 8.52 37.18
N LYS A 453 -4.79 9.56 37.76
CA LYS A 453 -5.46 10.67 38.45
C LYS A 453 -5.30 11.97 37.68
N THR A 454 -4.79 11.89 36.46
CA THR A 454 -4.42 13.05 35.65
C THR A 454 -5.51 13.28 34.61
N ASN A 455 -6.17 14.44 34.68
CA ASN A 455 -7.20 14.81 33.71
C ASN A 455 -6.55 15.16 32.37
N ILE A 456 -7.25 14.85 31.30
CA ILE A 456 -6.83 15.19 29.94
C ILE A 456 -7.09 16.69 29.72
N VAL A 457 -6.06 17.40 29.25
CA VAL A 457 -6.11 18.83 28.90
C VAL A 457 -6.38 19.01 27.40
N SER A 458 -5.84 18.12 26.56
CA SER A 458 -6.11 18.11 25.13
C SER A 458 -5.87 16.75 24.52
N ALA A 459 -6.67 16.39 23.52
CA ALA A 459 -6.51 15.18 22.72
C ALA A 459 -6.59 15.51 21.22
N ILE A 460 -5.75 14.84 20.42
CA ILE A 460 -5.81 14.89 18.96
C ILE A 460 -5.85 13.43 18.46
N PRO A 461 -6.89 13.02 17.71
CA PRO A 461 -8.14 13.74 17.48
C PRO A 461 -8.92 13.98 18.79
N ALA A 462 -9.77 15.02 18.81
CA ALA A 462 -10.61 15.30 19.97
C ALA A 462 -11.77 14.30 20.08
N GLU A 463 -12.13 13.92 21.30
CA GLU A 463 -13.37 13.18 21.58
C GLU A 463 -14.58 14.12 21.71
N GLU A 464 -15.75 13.58 22.02
CA GLU A 464 -16.97 14.37 22.24
C GLU A 464 -16.82 15.37 23.40
N GLU A 465 -17.25 16.63 23.20
CA GLU A 465 -17.12 17.73 24.17
C GLU A 465 -17.70 17.41 25.56
N LEU A 466 -18.74 16.59 25.62
CA LEU A 466 -19.38 16.16 26.87
C LEU A 466 -18.49 15.26 27.75
N LYS A 467 -17.44 14.66 27.17
CA LYS A 467 -16.50 13.78 27.87
C LYS A 467 -15.22 14.51 28.32
N TRP A 468 -15.01 15.74 27.87
CA TRP A 468 -13.78 16.48 28.15
C TRP A 468 -13.56 16.76 29.64
N GLY A 469 -12.28 16.84 30.01
CA GLY A 469 -11.85 17.26 31.34
C GLY A 469 -11.93 16.16 32.41
N ASP A 470 -12.23 14.91 32.01
CA ASP A 470 -12.04 13.74 32.83
C ASP A 470 -10.70 13.04 32.52
N ARG A 471 -10.54 11.79 32.95
CA ARG A 471 -9.30 10.99 32.79
C ARG A 471 -9.42 9.92 31.69
N ASN A 472 -10.53 9.90 30.99
CA ASN A 472 -10.87 8.90 29.98
C ASN A 472 -10.78 9.55 28.61
N TYR A 473 -10.46 8.74 27.60
CA TYR A 473 -10.55 9.15 26.22
C TYR A 473 -11.22 8.05 25.41
N ASP A 474 -12.33 8.39 24.77
CA ASP A 474 -13.09 7.49 23.90
C ASP A 474 -13.05 7.95 22.45
N PHE A 475 -12.79 7.02 21.52
CA PHE A 475 -12.81 7.33 20.10
C PHE A 475 -13.31 6.14 19.27
N GLU A 476 -14.19 6.41 18.31
CA GLU A 476 -14.72 5.42 17.38
C GLU A 476 -14.56 5.90 15.94
N THR A 477 -14.03 5.06 15.06
CA THR A 477 -13.85 5.37 13.64
C THR A 477 -13.68 4.09 12.81
N ALA A 478 -13.63 4.20 11.48
CA ALA A 478 -13.11 3.14 10.63
C ALA A 478 -11.58 3.24 10.53
N LEU A 479 -10.86 2.11 10.62
CA LEU A 479 -9.42 2.05 10.44
C LEU A 479 -9.07 1.92 8.95
N ILE A 480 -9.37 2.97 8.19
CA ILE A 480 -9.11 3.02 6.74
C ILE A 480 -7.70 3.55 6.41
N GLU A 481 -7.06 4.26 7.33
CA GLU A 481 -5.70 4.78 7.25
C GLU A 481 -4.96 4.58 8.60
N ASP A 482 -3.67 4.90 8.66
CA ASP A 482 -2.95 4.91 9.94
C ASP A 482 -3.41 6.08 10.81
N LEU A 483 -3.62 5.83 12.10
CA LEU A 483 -4.14 6.82 13.04
C LEU A 483 -3.14 7.07 14.16
N ASN A 484 -2.96 8.34 14.52
CA ASN A 484 -2.15 8.76 15.64
C ASN A 484 -3.00 9.53 16.64
N PHE A 485 -2.85 9.17 17.91
CA PHE A 485 -3.57 9.77 19.03
C PHE A 485 -2.55 10.43 19.96
N GLU A 486 -2.67 11.74 20.14
CA GLU A 486 -1.85 12.53 21.05
C GLU A 486 -2.69 13.05 22.20
N ILE A 487 -2.38 12.62 23.42
CA ILE A 487 -3.06 13.00 24.66
C ILE A 487 -2.09 13.83 25.51
N LYS A 488 -2.55 14.97 26.02
CA LYS A 488 -1.79 15.86 26.93
C LYS A 488 -2.55 16.05 28.23
N PHE A 489 -1.79 16.26 29.31
CA PHE A 489 -2.27 16.32 30.68
C PHE A 489 -1.83 17.60 31.43
#